data_AF-A0A9X9M6A7-F1
#
_entry.id   AF-A0A9X9M6A7-F1
#
_cell.length_a   1.000
_cell.length_b   1.000
_cell.length_c   1.000
_cell.angle_alpha   90.00
_cell.angle_beta   90.00
_cell.angle_gamma   90.00
#
_symmetry.space_group_name_H-M   'P 1'
#
loop_
_entity.id
_entity.type
_entity.pdbx_description
1 polymer ?
#
loop_
_entity_poly.entity_id
_entity_poly.type
_entity_poly.pdbx_seq_one_letter_code
_entity_poly.pdbx_strand_id
1 'polypeptide(L)' 'MGPGILSVANVEPHTDSFQFFICPAKTEWLDEKHVVFGKVKDNMNITEAVEQFGSRNSKKITIADCGQISQI' A
#
# COMPACT_ATOMS: atom_id res chain seq x y z
N MET A 1 -0.72 -11.15 -5.36
CA MET A 1 0.28 -10.10 -5.04
C MET A 1 1.10 -10.48 -3.78
N GLY A 2 2.29 -9.91 -3.57
CA GLY A 2 3.20 -10.24 -2.44
C GLY A 2 3.44 -9.08 -1.46
N PRO A 3 4.20 -9.29 -0.35
CA PRO A 3 4.57 -8.22 0.57
C PRO A 3 5.27 -7.04 -0.12
N GLY A 4 4.93 -5.82 0.27
CA GLY A 4 5.48 -4.57 -0.29
C GLY A 4 4.92 -4.15 -1.65
N ILE A 5 3.98 -4.92 -2.22
CA ILE A 5 3.30 -4.53 -3.46
C ILE A 5 2.37 -3.35 -3.20
N LEU A 6 2.45 -2.34 -4.07
CA LEU A 6 1.61 -1.15 -4.09
C LEU A 6 0.54 -1.29 -5.18
N SER A 7 -0.73 -1.15 -4.79
CA SER A 7 -1.89 -1.41 -5.65
C SER A 7 -3.04 -0.43 -5.39
N VAL A 8 -3.87 -0.18 -6.40
CA VAL A 8 -5.00 0.77 -6.32
C VAL A 8 -6.20 0.11 -5.63
N ALA A 9 -6.86 0.84 -4.73
CA ALA A 9 -8.14 0.44 -4.19
C ALA A 9 -9.27 0.88 -5.14
N ASN A 10 -10.11 -0.08 -5.52
CA ASN A 10 -11.24 0.12 -6.43
C ASN A 10 -12.52 -0.26 -5.70
N VAL A 11 -13.60 0.53 -5.88
CA VAL A 11 -14.94 0.17 -5.38
C VAL A 11 -15.69 -0.67 -6.41
N GLU A 12 -15.49 -0.35 -7.69
CA GLU A 12 -16.01 -1.07 -8.86
C GLU A 12 -14.97 -1.09 -10.00
N PRO A 13 -15.08 -2.01 -10.99
CA PRO A 13 -14.22 -1.99 -12.18
C PRO A 13 -14.23 -0.60 -12.84
N HIS A 14 -13.04 -0.06 -13.14
CA HIS A 14 -12.86 1.26 -13.77
C HIS A 14 -13.22 2.48 -12.92
N THR A 15 -13.24 2.36 -11.59
CA THR A 15 -13.28 3.52 -10.67
C THR A 15 -11.89 3.78 -10.10
N ASP A 16 -10.99 4.32 -10.93
CA ASP A 16 -9.65 4.67 -10.47
C ASP A 16 -9.76 5.81 -9.44
N SER A 17 -9.41 5.50 -8.20
CA SER A 17 -9.39 6.45 -7.10
C SER A 17 -7.95 6.77 -6.69
N PHE A 18 -7.75 7.86 -5.94
CA PHE A 18 -6.46 8.17 -5.32
C PHE A 18 -6.14 7.27 -4.11
N GLN A 19 -7.03 6.33 -3.76
CA GLN A 19 -6.82 5.40 -2.66
C GLN A 19 -5.95 4.25 -3.13
N PHE A 20 -4.92 3.93 -2.36
CA PHE A 20 -4.01 2.83 -2.61
C PHE A 20 -3.78 2.04 -1.32
N PHE A 21 -3.21 0.85 -1.48
CA PHE A 21 -2.76 0.04 -0.35
C PHE A 21 -1.40 -0.58 -0.64
N ILE A 22 -0.66 -0.87 0.44
CA ILE A 22 0.57 -1.66 0.41
C ILE A 22 0.26 -3.01 1.06
N CYS A 23 0.62 -4.10 0.38
CA CYS A 23 0.38 -5.44 0.91
C CYS A 23 1.41 -5.77 2.02
N PRO A 24 1.00 -6.05 3.27
CA PRO A 24 1.93 -6.50 4.32
C PRO A 24 2.30 -7.99 4.17
N ALA A 25 1.44 -8.77 3.51
CA ALA A 25 1.58 -10.20 3.30
C ALA A 25 1.24 -10.57 1.84
N LYS A 26 1.31 -11.87 1.52
CA LYS A 26 0.85 -12.39 0.23
C LYS A 26 -0.68 -12.30 0.13
N THR A 27 -1.17 -11.69 -0.94
CA THR A 27 -2.58 -11.37 -1.20
C THR A 27 -3.00 -11.85 -2.61
N GLU A 28 -2.90 -13.15 -2.86
CA GLU A 28 -3.24 -13.74 -4.18
C GLU A 28 -4.73 -13.59 -4.55
N TRP A 29 -5.62 -13.52 -3.55
CA TRP A 29 -7.06 -13.37 -3.78
C TRP A 29 -7.46 -12.01 -4.39
N LEU A 30 -6.53 -11.06 -4.46
CA LEU A 30 -6.68 -9.74 -5.07
C LEU A 30 -6.16 -9.67 -6.51
N ASP A 31 -5.50 -10.73 -6.98
CA ASP A 31 -4.99 -10.79 -8.35
C ASP A 31 -6.16 -10.64 -9.34
N GLU A 32 -5.91 -9.92 -10.44
CA GLU A 32 -6.87 -9.54 -11.49
C GLU A 32 -8.03 -8.62 -11.03
N LYS A 33 -8.19 -8.35 -9.74
CA LYS A 33 -9.20 -7.43 -9.19
C LYS A 33 -8.66 -6.03 -8.93
N HIS A 34 -7.37 -5.95 -8.61
CA HIS A 34 -6.68 -4.69 -8.35
C HIS A 34 -5.45 -4.56 -9.24
N VAL A 35 -5.17 -3.33 -9.66
CA VAL A 35 -4.02 -3.03 -10.53
C VAL A 35 -2.79 -2.75 -9.67
N VAL A 36 -1.75 -3.55 -9.88
CA VAL A 36 -0.41 -3.32 -9.32
C VAL A 36 0.30 -2.23 -10.13
N PHE A 37 0.80 -1.19 -9.45
CA PHE A 37 1.52 -0.09 -10.11
C PHE A 37 2.88 0.23 -9.47
N GLY A 38 3.28 -0.48 -8.43
CA GLY A 38 4.59 -0.30 -7.83
C GLY A 38 4.93 -1.32 -6.75
N LYS A 39 6.10 -1.12 -6.15
CA LYS A 39 6.56 -1.84 -4.96
C LYS A 39 7.34 -0.88 -4.06
N VAL A 40 7.30 -1.13 -2.76
CA VAL A 40 8.18 -0.44 -1.81
C VAL A 40 9.63 -0.74 -2.18
N LYS A 41 10.43 0.31 -2.33
CA LYS A 41 11.85 0.20 -2.69
C LYS A 41 12.72 -0.04 -1.45
N ASP A 42 12.56 0.80 -0.45
CA ASP A 42 13.38 0.84 0.76
C ASP A 42 12.48 0.94 2.01
N ASN A 43 12.97 0.50 3.17
CA ASN A 43 12.33 0.63 4.49
C ASN A 43 10.96 -0.08 4.65
N MET A 44 10.86 -1.34 4.20
CA MET A 44 9.67 -2.19 4.44
C MET A 44 9.26 -2.32 5.91
N ASN A 45 10.22 -2.21 6.83
CA ASN A 45 9.97 -2.21 8.28
C ASN A 45 9.02 -1.09 8.73
N ILE A 46 8.94 0.03 8.00
CA ILE A 46 7.97 1.10 8.28
C ILE A 46 6.54 0.61 7.98
N THR A 47 6.34 -0.09 6.87
CA THR A 47 5.04 -0.68 6.53
C THR A 47 4.62 -1.71 7.59
N GLU A 48 5.54 -2.55 8.05
CA GLU A 48 5.31 -3.51 9.13
C GLU A 48 4.95 -2.80 10.45
N ALA A 49 5.62 -1.69 10.79
CA ALA A 49 5.30 -0.91 11.98
C ALA A 49 3.91 -0.24 11.90
N VAL A 50 3.52 0.25 10.72
CA VAL A 50 2.17 0.80 10.47
C VAL A 50 1.10 -0.26 10.71
N GLU A 51 1.32 -1.50 10.27
CA GLU A 51 0.39 -2.61 10.46
C GLU A 51 0.08 -2.89 11.95
N GLN A 52 1.07 -2.75 12.84
CA GLN A 52 0.90 -2.98 14.28
C GLN A 52 -0.10 -2.05 14.96
N PHE A 53 -0.38 -0.90 14.35
CA PHE A 53 -1.38 0.05 14.84
C PHE A 53 -2.76 -0.15 14.20
N GLY A 54 -3.00 -1.29 13.54
CA GLY A 54 -4.32 -1.69 13.08
C GLY A 54 -5.26 -2.09 14.24
N SER A 55 -6.55 -1.80 14.10
CA SER A 55 -7.65 -2.24 14.98
C SER A 55 -7.45 -1.96 16.48
N ARG A 56 -6.79 -2.85 17.22
CA ARG A 56 -6.75 -2.87 18.69
C ARG A 56 -5.83 -1.80 19.29
N ASN A 57 -4.79 -1.38 18.56
CA ASN A 57 -3.83 -0.37 19.00
C ASN A 57 -3.89 0.89 18.12
N SER A 58 -5.10 1.26 17.70
CA SER A 58 -5.33 2.32 16.73
C SER A 58 -4.63 3.63 17.11
N LYS A 59 -3.75 4.09 16.24
CA LYS A 59 -3.16 5.43 16.27
C LYS A 59 -3.44 6.13 14.95
N LYS A 60 -3.52 7.46 15.00
CA LYS A 60 -3.60 8.27 13.78
C LYS A 60 -2.26 8.20 13.05
N ILE A 61 -2.27 7.64 11.84
CA ILE A 61 -1.11 7.56 10.95
C ILE A 61 -1.36 8.50 9.77
N THR A 62 -0.39 9.34 9.48
CA THR A 62 -0.48 10.36 8.42
C THR A 62 0.79 10.38 7.60
N ILE A 63 0.67 10.54 6.29
CA ILE A 63 1.78 10.93 5.43
C ILE A 63 2.11 12.38 5.78
N ALA A 64 3.22 12.59 6.50
CA ALA A 64 3.61 13.92 6.95
C ALA A 64 4.20 14.77 5.81
N ASP A 65 4.87 14.13 4.85
CA ASP A 65 5.44 14.74 3.67
C ASP A 65 5.57 13.70 2.55
N CYS A 66 5.53 14.13 1.29
CA CYS A 66 5.68 13.25 0.12
C CYS A 66 6.25 14.01 -1.08
N GLY A 67 6.98 13.31 -1.95
CA GLY A 67 7.54 13.90 -3.16
C GLY A 67 8.11 12.86 -4.11
N GLN A 68 8.56 13.34 -5.27
CA GLN A 68 9.26 12.52 -6.26
C GLN A 68 10.76 12.55 -5.96
N ILE A 69 11.38 11.38 -5.90
CA ILE A 69 12.84 11.26 -5.86
C ILE A 69 13.30 11.01 -7.29
N SER A 70 14.07 11.94 -7.85
CA SER A 70 14.74 11.74 -9.13
C SER A 70 15.67 10.53 -9.00
N GLN A 71 15.39 9.47 -9.77
CA GLN A 71 16.39 8.43 -9.97
C GLN A 71 17.45 9.01 -10.91
N ILE A 72 18.67 9.18 -10.40
CA ILE A 72 19.86 9.35 -11.23
C ILE A 72 20.27 7.95 -11.71
#